data_AF-A0A3S3CY21-F1
#
_entry.id   AF-A0A3S3CY21-F1
#
_cell.length_a   1.000
_cell.length_b   1.000
_cell.length_c   1.000
_cell.angle_alpha   90.00
_cell.angle_beta   90.00
_cell.angle_gamma   90.00
#
_symmetry.space_group_name_H-M   'P 1'
#
loop_
_entity.id
_entity.type
_entity.pdbx_description
1 polymer ?
#
loop_
_entity_poly.entity_id
_entity_poly.type
_entity_poly.pdbx_seq_one_letter_code
_entity_poly.pdbx_strand_id
1 'polypeptide(L)'
;MTFRRSRSLGRRPDQREVTPLELFSDLVYVFAIGQLSAHLLGNLTWPGLAETAVLYVAVFTAWAYTTWAGTLTDPTQPSVQMTTLLGMLVGLFMNASIPSAFDSWGWLFASTYLTIQIGRTTWLLTAGLDPVMHRHFQRTLTWLAATAPLWIAGAVVGHDARLILWGIATTVDVVGVLTAHPLPHRRIHSERVAFVAEHYFERTRLFFIIALGETVLTTGLAISHAPLEPMTLFVGTVALTGTIMLWWVYFRRSERIARQQLTDGSDAVKISRYALYALMVMVAGLLAIAVGDELVIAHPDRATDLSTNALLFGGPLLFFAAQSWYMRVAIGELPPSRPAAMIALVVLGAATLPLPLYAAAVGALLVIAAVAIADGRRAASEVSGSPG
;
A
#
# COMPACT_ATOMS: atom_id res chain seq x y z
N MET A 1 -32.23 -12.58 -37.13
CA MET A 1 -31.95 -12.14 -35.74
C MET A 1 -30.57 -12.63 -35.34
N THR A 2 -29.57 -11.76 -35.51
CA THR A 2 -28.19 -12.01 -35.13
C THR A 2 -28.09 -11.92 -33.62
N PHE A 3 -27.84 -13.02 -32.93
CA PHE A 3 -27.44 -13.01 -31.52
C PHE A 3 -26.16 -12.17 -31.40
N ARG A 4 -26.31 -10.91 -31.01
CA ARG A 4 -25.21 -10.08 -30.53
C ARG A 4 -24.73 -10.77 -29.26
N ARG A 5 -23.77 -11.70 -29.36
CA ARG A 5 -22.99 -12.17 -28.21
C ARG A 5 -22.54 -10.89 -27.51
N SER A 6 -23.12 -10.57 -26.36
CA SER A 6 -22.55 -9.57 -25.48
C SER A 6 -21.14 -10.06 -25.21
N ARG A 7 -20.13 -9.42 -25.84
CA ARG A 7 -18.74 -9.71 -25.55
C ARG A 7 -18.56 -9.27 -24.11
N SER A 8 -18.65 -10.22 -23.18
CA SER A 8 -18.34 -9.94 -21.78
C SER A 8 -16.92 -9.42 -21.75
N LEU A 9 -16.71 -8.27 -21.10
CA LEU A 9 -15.36 -7.78 -20.84
C LEU A 9 -14.66 -8.63 -19.76
N GLY A 10 -15.34 -9.67 -19.26
CA GLY A 10 -14.89 -10.55 -18.18
C GLY A 10 -13.59 -11.28 -18.46
N ARG A 11 -12.67 -11.24 -17.49
CA ARG A 11 -11.42 -12.02 -17.51
C ARG A 11 -11.72 -13.52 -17.52
N ARG A 12 -10.93 -14.29 -18.28
CA ARG A 12 -11.08 -15.75 -18.32
C ARG A 12 -10.25 -16.43 -17.21
N PRO A 13 -10.66 -17.62 -16.70
CA PRO A 13 -9.96 -18.31 -15.60
C PRO A 13 -8.52 -18.76 -15.92
N ASP A 14 -8.15 -18.87 -17.19
CA ASP A 14 -6.81 -19.22 -17.69
C ASP A 14 -5.86 -18.02 -17.73
N GLN A 15 -6.37 -16.78 -17.70
CA GLN A 15 -5.57 -15.55 -17.74
C GLN A 15 -5.10 -15.13 -16.34
N ARG A 16 -4.29 -15.98 -15.70
CA ARG A 16 -3.83 -15.78 -14.32
C ARG A 16 -2.61 -14.87 -14.20
N GLU A 17 -1.83 -14.74 -15.25
CA GLU A 17 -0.60 -13.94 -15.25
C GLU A 17 -0.88 -12.45 -15.21
N VAL A 18 0.03 -11.70 -14.56
CA VAL A 18 0.02 -10.25 -14.53
C VAL A 18 0.61 -9.73 -15.83
N THR A 19 -0.13 -8.88 -16.52
CA THR A 19 0.29 -8.32 -17.80
C THR A 19 1.27 -7.16 -17.63
N PRO A 20 2.12 -6.88 -18.63
CA PRO A 20 2.99 -5.70 -18.61
C PRO A 20 2.22 -4.39 -18.40
N LEU A 21 0.99 -4.29 -18.92
CA LEU A 21 0.14 -3.11 -18.73
C LEU A 21 -0.30 -2.95 -17.26
N GLU A 22 -0.62 -4.05 -16.58
CA GLU A 22 -0.96 -4.02 -15.15
C GLU A 22 0.24 -3.61 -14.30
N LEU A 23 1.44 -4.13 -14.60
CA LEU A 23 2.68 -3.70 -13.97
C LEU A 23 3.02 -2.23 -14.24
N PHE A 24 2.80 -1.77 -15.48
CA PHE A 24 3.00 -0.36 -15.83
C PHE A 24 2.01 0.55 -15.08
N SER A 25 0.78 0.08 -14.84
CA SER A 25 -0.17 0.79 -14.00
C SER A 25 0.30 0.93 -12.55
N ASP A 26 0.97 -0.10 -12.01
CA ASP A 26 1.49 -0.09 -10.64
C ASP A 26 2.60 0.96 -10.47
N LEU A 27 3.40 1.23 -11.51
CA LEU A 27 4.41 2.30 -11.50
C LEU A 27 3.80 3.69 -11.35
N VAL A 28 2.60 3.95 -11.89
CA VAL A 28 1.92 5.23 -11.67
C VAL A 28 1.67 5.44 -10.18
N TYR A 29 1.18 4.42 -9.49
CA TYR A 29 0.87 4.51 -8.07
C TYR A 29 2.11 4.47 -7.18
N VAL A 30 3.22 3.83 -7.59
CA VAL A 30 4.47 3.91 -6.83
C VAL A 30 5.08 5.31 -6.87
N PHE A 31 4.97 6.02 -8.00
CA PHE A 31 5.38 7.42 -8.08
C PHE A 31 4.68 8.28 -7.02
N ALA A 32 3.42 7.97 -6.69
CA ALA A 32 2.71 8.63 -5.60
C ALA A 32 3.38 8.41 -4.24
N ILE A 33 3.95 7.23 -3.99
CA ILE A 33 4.64 6.92 -2.73
C ILE A 33 5.84 7.85 -2.57
N GLY A 34 6.65 8.04 -3.62
CA GLY A 34 7.75 9.01 -3.62
C GLY A 34 7.27 10.43 -3.33
N GLN A 35 6.19 10.88 -3.99
CA GLN A 35 5.61 12.20 -3.76
C GLN A 35 5.07 12.37 -2.33
N LEU A 36 4.49 11.32 -1.73
CA LEU A 36 4.00 11.32 -0.36
C LEU A 36 5.17 11.33 0.65
N SER A 37 6.25 10.59 0.37
CA SER A 37 7.48 10.66 1.17
C SER A 37 8.04 12.07 1.19
N ALA A 38 8.15 12.70 0.01
CA ALA A 38 8.62 14.08 -0.11
C ALA A 38 7.68 15.08 0.60
N HIS A 39 6.36 14.90 0.49
CA HIS A 39 5.38 15.72 1.22
C HIS A 39 5.54 15.61 2.74
N LEU A 40 5.71 14.39 3.25
CA LEU A 40 5.91 14.15 4.69
C LEU A 40 7.25 14.71 5.17
N LEU A 41 8.32 14.53 4.40
CA LEU A 41 9.64 15.06 4.70
C LEU A 41 9.64 16.59 4.79
N GLY A 42 8.92 17.27 3.89
CA GLY A 42 8.76 18.72 3.90
C GLY A 42 7.88 19.24 5.05
N ASN A 43 7.03 18.38 5.63
CA ASN A 43 6.01 18.75 6.60
C ASN A 43 6.02 17.83 7.84
N LEU A 44 7.16 17.70 8.52
CA LEU A 44 7.35 16.89 9.74
C LEU A 44 6.63 17.45 10.98
N THR A 45 5.31 17.54 10.89
CA THR A 45 4.41 18.05 11.94
C THR A 45 3.19 17.14 12.03
N TRP A 46 2.40 17.26 13.11
CA TRP A 46 1.16 16.49 13.25
C TRP A 46 0.14 16.76 12.11
N PRO A 47 -0.08 18.02 11.67
CA PRO A 47 -0.89 18.28 10.49
C PRO A 47 -0.32 17.65 9.22
N GLY A 48 0.98 17.81 8.94
CA GLY A 48 1.60 17.23 7.74
C GLY A 48 1.55 15.70 7.70
N LEU A 49 1.63 15.04 8.86
CA LEU A 49 1.40 13.60 8.99
C LEU A 49 -0.06 13.24 8.66
N ALA A 50 -1.04 13.98 9.18
CA ALA A 50 -2.45 13.75 8.90
C ALA A 50 -2.80 13.98 7.43
N GLU A 51 -2.25 15.04 6.82
CA GLU A 51 -2.35 15.33 5.39
C GLU A 51 -1.81 14.18 4.54
N THR A 52 -0.56 13.76 4.82
CA THR A 52 0.07 12.63 4.12
C THR A 52 -0.76 11.37 4.28
N ALA A 53 -1.28 11.09 5.48
CA ALA A 53 -2.11 9.92 5.72
C ALA A 53 -3.41 9.94 4.91
N VAL A 54 -4.09 11.09 4.84
CA VAL A 54 -5.33 11.25 4.04
C VAL A 54 -5.05 11.02 2.56
N LEU A 55 -3.98 11.63 2.01
CA LEU A 55 -3.60 11.45 0.61
C LEU A 55 -3.13 10.02 0.32
N TYR A 56 -2.33 9.44 1.22
CA TYR A 56 -1.85 8.06 1.11
C TYR A 56 -3.02 7.07 1.01
N VAL A 57 -4.01 7.17 1.90
CA VAL A 57 -5.17 6.28 1.89
C VAL A 57 -6.01 6.52 0.63
N ALA A 58 -6.20 7.77 0.19
CA ALA A 58 -6.91 8.06 -1.06
C ALA A 58 -6.22 7.40 -2.27
N VAL A 59 -4.90 7.61 -2.43
CA VAL A 59 -4.14 7.02 -3.53
C VAL A 59 -4.12 5.49 -3.44
N PHE A 60 -3.88 4.93 -2.27
CA PHE A 60 -3.83 3.48 -2.07
C PHE A 60 -5.19 2.83 -2.38
N THR A 61 -6.29 3.45 -1.96
CA THR A 61 -7.62 2.96 -2.32
C THR A 61 -7.87 3.05 -3.82
N ALA A 62 -7.46 4.13 -4.49
CA ALA A 62 -7.55 4.24 -5.95
C ALA A 62 -6.78 3.12 -6.66
N TRP A 63 -5.57 2.80 -6.19
CA TRP A 63 -4.80 1.64 -6.67
C TRP A 63 -5.56 0.33 -6.40
N ALA A 64 -5.97 0.08 -5.16
CA ALA A 64 -6.59 -1.16 -4.74
C ALA A 64 -7.86 -1.48 -5.55
N TYR A 65 -8.71 -0.49 -5.81
CA TYR A 65 -9.88 -0.66 -6.65
C TYR A 65 -9.54 -0.87 -8.13
N THR A 66 -8.50 -0.23 -8.64
CA THR A 66 -8.04 -0.42 -10.02
C THR A 66 -7.47 -1.84 -10.21
N THR A 67 -6.70 -2.30 -9.22
CA THR A 67 -6.21 -3.68 -9.16
C THR A 67 -7.34 -4.69 -9.09
N TRP A 68 -8.35 -4.43 -8.25
CA TRP A 68 -9.55 -5.25 -8.17
C TRP A 68 -10.32 -5.27 -9.51
N ALA A 69 -10.51 -4.11 -10.13
CA ALA A 69 -11.15 -4.00 -11.45
C ALA A 69 -10.44 -4.85 -12.51
N GLY A 70 -9.11 -4.83 -12.52
CA GLY A 70 -8.29 -5.65 -13.41
C GLY A 70 -8.56 -7.15 -13.27
N THR A 71 -8.87 -7.63 -12.06
CA THR A 71 -9.22 -9.05 -11.86
C THR A 71 -10.52 -9.45 -12.56
N LEU A 72 -11.42 -8.49 -12.79
CA LEU A 72 -12.72 -8.71 -13.40
C LEU A 72 -12.70 -8.59 -14.92
N THR A 73 -11.72 -7.86 -15.48
CA THR A 73 -11.71 -7.50 -16.90
C THR A 73 -10.57 -8.15 -17.67
N ASP A 74 -10.84 -8.59 -18.89
CA ASP A 74 -9.87 -9.21 -19.81
C ASP A 74 -8.89 -8.14 -20.36
N PRO A 75 -7.60 -8.21 -20.00
CA PRO A 75 -6.60 -7.20 -20.38
C PRO A 75 -6.27 -7.20 -21.88
N THR A 76 -6.73 -8.20 -22.65
CA THR A 76 -6.55 -8.24 -24.10
C THR A 76 -7.54 -7.34 -24.86
N GLN A 77 -8.60 -6.88 -24.19
CA GLN A 77 -9.63 -6.10 -24.85
C GLN A 77 -9.22 -4.63 -24.99
N PRO A 78 -9.32 -4.03 -26.19
CA PRO A 78 -8.89 -2.65 -26.42
C PRO A 78 -9.57 -1.62 -25.51
N SER A 79 -10.84 -1.83 -25.15
CA SER A 79 -11.55 -0.95 -24.22
C SER A 79 -10.96 -0.99 -22.80
N VAL A 80 -10.51 -2.16 -22.34
CA VAL A 80 -9.87 -2.34 -21.03
C VAL A 80 -8.48 -1.69 -21.03
N GLN A 81 -7.73 -1.86 -22.12
CA GLN A 81 -6.42 -1.23 -22.29
C GLN A 81 -6.52 0.29 -22.32
N MET A 82 -7.44 0.84 -23.11
CA MET A 82 -7.66 2.28 -23.21
C MET A 82 -8.10 2.89 -21.87
N THR A 83 -9.04 2.23 -21.16
CA THR A 83 -9.50 2.72 -19.84
C THR A 83 -8.36 2.69 -18.82
N THR A 84 -7.53 1.65 -18.85
CA THR A 84 -6.36 1.54 -17.99
C THR A 84 -5.33 2.62 -18.30
N LEU A 85 -5.01 2.87 -19.59
CA LEU A 85 -4.09 3.93 -20.01
C LEU A 85 -4.59 5.34 -19.67
N LEU A 86 -5.88 5.62 -19.87
CA LEU A 86 -6.48 6.89 -19.46
C LEU A 86 -6.44 7.04 -17.93
N GLY A 87 -6.74 5.98 -17.19
CA GLY A 87 -6.63 5.95 -15.74
C GLY A 87 -5.20 6.24 -15.27
N MET A 88 -4.19 5.70 -15.95
CA MET A 88 -2.77 6.02 -15.69
C MET A 88 -2.47 7.50 -15.92
N LEU A 89 -2.91 8.07 -17.05
CA LEU A 89 -2.69 9.48 -17.36
C LEU A 89 -3.30 10.39 -16.28
N VAL A 90 -4.56 10.14 -15.90
CA VAL A 90 -5.23 10.90 -14.83
C VAL A 90 -4.53 10.66 -13.48
N GLY A 91 -4.08 9.43 -13.22
CA GLY A 91 -3.33 9.07 -12.01
C GLY A 91 -2.00 9.80 -11.90
N LEU A 92 -1.28 10.03 -13.00
CA LEU A 92 -0.04 10.81 -12.99
C LEU A 92 -0.30 12.26 -12.59
N PHE A 93 -1.38 12.89 -13.08
CA PHE A 93 -1.77 14.23 -12.63
C PHE A 93 -2.21 14.27 -11.17
N MET A 94 -2.94 13.24 -10.71
CA MET A 94 -3.26 13.07 -9.29
C MET A 94 -1.99 13.04 -8.44
N ASN A 95 -1.01 12.22 -8.82
CA ASN A 95 0.22 12.01 -8.05
C ASN A 95 1.14 13.22 -8.11
N ALA A 96 1.25 13.88 -9.27
CA ALA A 96 2.00 15.13 -9.41
C ALA A 96 1.43 16.24 -8.52
N SER A 97 0.15 16.18 -8.16
CA SER A 97 -0.49 17.17 -7.29
C SER A 97 -0.32 16.95 -5.80
N ILE A 98 0.19 15.80 -5.37
CA ILE A 98 0.35 15.45 -3.95
C ILE A 98 1.11 16.53 -3.15
N PRO A 99 2.29 17.04 -3.58
CA PRO A 99 3.05 18.01 -2.78
C PRO A 99 2.36 19.35 -2.55
N SER A 100 1.33 19.67 -3.34
CA SER A 100 0.59 20.94 -3.25
C SER A 100 -0.92 20.71 -3.13
N ALA A 101 -1.34 19.49 -2.74
CA ALA A 101 -2.74 19.11 -2.64
C ALA A 101 -3.46 19.86 -1.50
N PHE A 102 -2.73 20.22 -0.43
CA PHE A 102 -3.24 21.05 0.66
C PHE A 102 -3.07 22.56 0.43
N ASP A 103 -2.54 22.95 -0.73
CA ASP A 103 -2.34 24.33 -1.16
C ASP A 103 -3.13 24.64 -2.44
N SER A 104 -2.44 25.11 -3.49
CA SER A 104 -3.05 25.61 -4.72
C SER A 104 -3.57 24.51 -5.65
N TRP A 105 -3.11 23.26 -5.51
CA TRP A 105 -3.45 22.16 -6.43
C TRP A 105 -4.47 21.17 -5.86
N GLY A 106 -5.14 21.54 -4.76
CA GLY A 106 -6.16 20.67 -4.15
C GLY A 106 -7.33 20.33 -5.08
N TRP A 107 -7.69 21.24 -5.99
CA TRP A 107 -8.68 20.99 -7.03
C TRP A 107 -8.21 19.93 -8.05
N LEU A 108 -6.92 19.92 -8.39
CA LEU A 108 -6.34 18.96 -9.33
C LEU A 108 -6.33 17.57 -8.69
N PHE A 109 -5.91 17.48 -7.42
CA PHE A 109 -5.96 16.22 -6.66
C PHE A 109 -7.39 15.67 -6.58
N ALA A 110 -8.34 16.48 -6.10
CA ALA A 110 -9.72 16.03 -5.91
C ALA A 110 -10.40 15.65 -7.24
N SER A 111 -10.24 16.46 -8.29
CA SER A 111 -10.88 16.18 -9.58
C SER A 111 -10.32 14.93 -10.26
N THR A 112 -8.99 14.71 -10.22
CA THR A 112 -8.36 13.52 -10.78
C THR A 112 -8.70 12.26 -9.98
N TYR A 113 -8.67 12.35 -8.64
CA TYR A 113 -9.09 11.25 -7.74
C TYR A 113 -10.54 10.82 -8.03
N LEU A 114 -11.48 11.78 -8.07
CA LEU A 114 -12.88 11.49 -8.35
C LEU A 114 -13.09 10.96 -9.77
N THR A 115 -12.35 11.48 -10.75
CA THR A 115 -12.40 11.00 -12.13
C THR A 115 -11.99 9.52 -12.20
N ILE A 116 -10.90 9.13 -11.52
CA ILE A 116 -10.46 7.73 -11.46
C ILE A 116 -11.52 6.88 -10.77
N GLN A 117 -11.96 7.27 -9.58
CA GLN A 117 -12.87 6.46 -8.75
C GLN A 117 -14.25 6.30 -9.39
N ILE A 118 -14.89 7.40 -9.79
CA ILE A 118 -16.24 7.41 -10.39
C ILE A 118 -16.18 6.89 -11.82
N GLY A 119 -15.21 7.33 -12.61
CA GLY A 119 -15.07 6.94 -14.02
C GLY A 119 -14.86 5.44 -14.18
N ARG A 120 -13.88 4.86 -13.47
CA ARG A 120 -13.64 3.41 -13.47
C ARG A 120 -14.87 2.64 -13.00
N THR A 121 -15.49 3.05 -11.90
CA THR A 121 -16.66 2.36 -11.32
C THR A 121 -17.85 2.38 -12.27
N THR A 122 -18.12 3.52 -12.92
CA THR A 122 -19.19 3.67 -13.90
C THR A 122 -18.92 2.83 -15.15
N TRP A 123 -17.69 2.87 -15.66
CA TRP A 123 -17.29 2.04 -16.80
C TRP A 123 -17.45 0.55 -16.51
N LEU A 124 -17.05 0.09 -15.32
CA LEU A 124 -17.23 -1.31 -14.89
C LEU A 124 -18.70 -1.76 -14.88
N LEU A 125 -19.64 -0.87 -14.57
CA LEU A 125 -21.08 -1.20 -14.64
C LEU A 125 -21.54 -1.49 -16.08
N THR A 126 -20.81 -1.00 -17.09
CA THR A 126 -21.06 -1.30 -18.51
C THR A 126 -20.32 -2.53 -19.03
N ALA A 127 -19.43 -3.13 -18.22
CA ALA A 127 -18.52 -4.21 -18.63
C ALA A 127 -19.17 -5.60 -18.73
N GLY A 128 -20.47 -5.72 -18.41
CA GLY A 128 -21.18 -7.00 -18.39
C GLY A 128 -20.78 -7.90 -17.22
N LEU A 129 -20.56 -7.31 -16.04
CA LEU A 129 -20.27 -8.03 -14.80
C LEU A 129 -21.40 -8.99 -14.42
N ASP A 130 -21.07 -10.02 -13.64
CA ASP A 130 -22.09 -10.89 -13.05
C ASP A 130 -23.04 -10.10 -12.12
N PRO A 131 -24.26 -10.60 -11.85
CA PRO A 131 -25.24 -9.85 -11.08
C PRO A 131 -24.82 -9.51 -9.64
N VAL A 132 -23.91 -10.28 -9.03
CA VAL A 132 -23.41 -10.01 -7.68
C VAL A 132 -22.43 -8.84 -7.72
N MET A 133 -21.45 -8.87 -8.63
CA MET A 133 -20.48 -7.78 -8.80
C MET A 133 -21.11 -6.52 -9.34
N HIS A 134 -22.04 -6.61 -10.31
CA HIS A 134 -22.77 -5.44 -10.79
C HIS A 134 -23.48 -4.71 -9.65
N ARG A 135 -24.16 -5.45 -8.75
CA ARG A 135 -24.78 -4.86 -7.56
C ARG A 135 -23.75 -4.32 -6.56
N HIS A 136 -22.57 -4.93 -6.44
CA HIS A 136 -21.51 -4.41 -5.59
C HIS A 136 -21.05 -3.04 -6.08
N PHE A 137 -20.71 -2.90 -7.37
CA PHE A 137 -20.24 -1.64 -7.93
C PHE A 137 -21.31 -0.55 -7.99
N GLN A 138 -22.59 -0.89 -8.07
CA GLN A 138 -23.67 0.10 -7.88
C GLN A 138 -23.63 0.71 -6.47
N ARG A 139 -23.34 -0.10 -5.45
CA ARG A 139 -23.20 0.38 -4.07
C ARG A 139 -21.92 1.18 -3.89
N THR A 140 -20.81 0.68 -4.43
CA THR A 140 -19.54 1.42 -4.44
C THR A 140 -19.74 2.81 -5.07
N LEU A 141 -20.44 2.89 -6.21
CA LEU A 141 -20.76 4.18 -6.84
C LEU A 141 -21.64 5.07 -5.95
N THR A 142 -22.59 4.49 -5.22
CA THR A 142 -23.44 5.24 -4.27
C THR A 142 -22.60 5.83 -3.12
N TRP A 143 -21.67 5.05 -2.58
CA TRP A 143 -20.75 5.51 -1.53
C TRP A 143 -19.81 6.61 -2.05
N LEU A 144 -19.21 6.40 -3.23
CA LEU A 144 -18.37 7.41 -3.89
C LEU A 144 -19.14 8.70 -4.19
N ALA A 145 -20.42 8.60 -4.61
CA ALA A 145 -21.28 9.75 -4.82
C ALA A 145 -21.61 10.49 -3.52
N ALA A 146 -21.66 9.78 -2.38
CA ALA A 146 -21.88 10.37 -1.07
C ALA A 146 -20.63 11.10 -0.54
N THR A 147 -19.42 10.61 -0.86
CA THR A 147 -18.15 11.25 -0.44
C THR A 147 -17.65 12.31 -1.43
N ALA A 148 -18.04 12.26 -2.70
CA ALA A 148 -17.63 13.23 -3.71
C ALA A 148 -17.87 14.71 -3.35
N PRO A 149 -19.02 15.11 -2.76
CA PRO A 149 -19.23 16.49 -2.31
C PRO A 149 -18.19 16.96 -1.29
N LEU A 150 -17.69 16.07 -0.42
CA LEU A 150 -16.66 16.42 0.57
C LEU A 150 -15.31 16.66 -0.10
N TRP A 151 -14.95 15.84 -1.09
CA TRP A 151 -13.75 16.05 -1.91
C TRP A 151 -13.80 17.37 -2.67
N ILE A 152 -14.94 17.66 -3.32
CA ILE A 152 -15.16 18.90 -4.08
C ILE A 152 -15.18 20.13 -3.15
N ALA A 153 -15.89 20.06 -2.03
CA ALA A 153 -15.92 21.13 -1.04
C ALA A 153 -14.52 21.39 -0.48
N GLY A 154 -13.77 20.34 -0.14
CA GLY A 154 -12.38 20.44 0.33
C GLY A 154 -11.47 21.17 -0.66
N ALA A 155 -11.68 20.98 -1.96
CA ALA A 155 -10.89 21.64 -3.00
C ALA A 155 -11.08 23.17 -3.10
N VAL A 156 -12.20 23.70 -2.61
CA VAL A 156 -12.53 25.14 -2.71
C VAL A 156 -12.41 25.89 -1.38
N VAL A 157 -12.30 25.19 -0.25
CA VAL A 157 -12.10 25.80 1.06
C VAL A 157 -10.62 25.91 1.45
N GLY A 158 -10.36 26.63 2.54
CA GLY A 158 -9.03 26.79 3.12
C GLY A 158 -8.46 25.50 3.72
N HIS A 159 -7.16 25.54 4.03
CA HIS A 159 -6.33 24.41 4.43
C HIS A 159 -6.93 23.53 5.55
N ASP A 160 -7.26 24.09 6.72
CA ASP A 160 -7.77 23.32 7.86
C ASP A 160 -9.11 22.62 7.55
N ALA A 161 -10.02 23.35 6.90
CA ALA A 161 -11.32 22.82 6.51
C ALA A 161 -11.18 21.70 5.46
N ARG A 162 -10.20 21.83 4.54
CA ARG A 162 -9.88 20.80 3.55
C ARG A 162 -9.44 19.50 4.22
N LEU A 163 -8.53 19.58 5.20
CA LEU A 163 -8.07 18.40 5.94
C LEU A 163 -9.22 17.67 6.65
N ILE A 164 -10.13 18.42 7.28
CA ILE A 164 -11.31 17.82 7.93
C ILE A 164 -12.23 17.17 6.90
N LEU A 165 -12.56 17.86 5.81
CA LEU A 165 -13.49 17.36 4.79
C LEU A 165 -12.94 16.12 4.08
N TRP A 166 -11.68 16.17 3.64
CA TRP A 166 -11.01 15.03 3.00
C TRP A 166 -10.76 13.90 3.99
N GLY A 167 -10.45 14.20 5.25
CA GLY A 167 -10.33 13.20 6.31
C GLY A 167 -11.63 12.43 6.54
N ILE A 168 -12.77 13.13 6.59
CA ILE A 168 -14.10 12.50 6.68
C ILE A 168 -14.38 11.67 5.42
N ALA A 169 -14.15 12.22 4.24
CA ALA A 169 -14.39 11.52 2.97
C ALA A 169 -13.59 10.21 2.89
N THR A 170 -12.29 10.28 3.13
CA THR A 170 -11.39 9.14 3.16
C THR A 170 -11.79 8.11 4.23
N THR A 171 -12.21 8.56 5.41
CA THR A 171 -12.69 7.65 6.48
C THR A 171 -13.94 6.90 6.03
N VAL A 172 -14.90 7.59 5.42
CA VAL A 172 -16.12 6.97 4.88
C VAL A 172 -15.78 5.99 3.77
N ASP A 173 -14.89 6.35 2.84
CA ASP A 173 -14.46 5.46 1.75
C ASP A 173 -13.77 4.18 2.28
N VAL A 174 -12.88 4.31 3.28
CA VAL A 174 -12.25 3.16 3.95
C VAL A 174 -13.29 2.29 4.64
N VAL A 175 -14.21 2.88 5.41
CA VAL A 175 -15.29 2.12 6.07
C VAL A 175 -16.13 1.38 5.03
N GLY A 176 -16.43 2.02 3.89
CA GLY A 176 -17.09 1.40 2.75
C GLY A 176 -16.35 0.16 2.27
N VAL A 177 -15.03 0.26 2.04
CA VAL A 177 -14.17 -0.87 1.66
C VAL A 177 -14.19 -1.98 2.72
N LEU A 178 -13.97 -1.64 3.99
CA LEU A 178 -13.91 -2.58 5.11
C LEU A 178 -15.22 -3.37 5.29
N THR A 179 -16.35 -2.72 5.01
CA THR A 179 -17.69 -3.29 5.21
C THR A 179 -18.34 -3.79 3.92
N ALA A 180 -17.62 -3.75 2.79
CA ALA A 180 -18.10 -4.09 1.45
C ALA A 180 -19.32 -3.27 0.97
N HIS A 181 -19.33 -1.97 1.29
CA HIS A 181 -20.32 -0.97 0.88
C HIS A 181 -21.76 -1.40 1.18
N PRO A 182 -22.12 -1.55 2.47
CA PRO A 182 -23.47 -1.95 2.83
C PRO A 182 -24.45 -0.86 2.39
N LEU A 183 -25.63 -1.30 1.94
CA LEU A 183 -26.82 -0.47 1.86
C LEU A 183 -27.91 -1.11 2.72
N PRO A 184 -28.87 -0.33 3.25
CA PRO A 184 -29.99 -0.87 4.01
C PRO A 184 -30.64 -2.06 3.29
N HIS A 185 -30.85 -3.16 4.01
CA HIS A 185 -31.49 -4.41 3.52
C HIS A 185 -30.75 -5.16 2.39
N ARG A 186 -29.47 -4.85 2.15
CA ARG A 186 -28.72 -5.45 1.03
C ARG A 186 -27.30 -5.81 1.48
N ARG A 187 -27.06 -7.06 1.89
CA ARG A 187 -25.70 -7.61 2.18
C ARG A 187 -25.21 -8.49 1.03
N ILE A 188 -23.90 -8.61 0.86
CA ILE A 188 -23.27 -9.55 -0.09
C ILE A 188 -22.54 -10.59 0.75
N HIS A 189 -22.70 -11.86 0.39
CA HIS A 189 -21.92 -12.95 0.95
C HIS A 189 -20.69 -13.17 0.07
N SER A 190 -19.50 -13.05 0.66
CA SER A 190 -18.20 -13.16 -0.03
C SER A 190 -18.03 -14.48 -0.79
N GLU A 191 -18.65 -15.56 -0.29
CA GLU A 191 -18.66 -16.91 -0.88
C GLU A 191 -19.27 -16.99 -2.29
N ARG A 192 -20.01 -15.96 -2.73
CA ARG A 192 -20.70 -15.94 -4.04
C ARG A 192 -19.96 -15.13 -5.11
N VAL A 193 -18.74 -14.69 -4.82
CA VAL A 193 -17.94 -13.84 -5.73
C VAL A 193 -16.94 -14.71 -6.47
N ALA A 194 -17.02 -14.75 -7.80
CA ALA A 194 -15.97 -15.34 -8.62
C ALA A 194 -14.72 -14.44 -8.53
N PHE A 195 -13.69 -14.91 -7.84
CA PHE A 195 -12.48 -14.14 -7.56
C PHE A 195 -11.23 -14.97 -7.81
N VAL A 196 -10.36 -14.50 -8.70
CA VAL A 196 -9.07 -15.15 -9.01
C VAL A 196 -8.03 -14.68 -8.01
N ALA A 197 -8.03 -15.29 -6.83
CA ALA A 197 -7.17 -14.88 -5.72
C ALA A 197 -5.68 -14.94 -6.09
N GLU A 198 -5.25 -15.95 -6.84
CA GLU A 198 -3.87 -16.12 -7.31
C GLU A 198 -3.36 -14.86 -8.05
N HIS A 199 -4.14 -14.34 -8.99
CA HIS A 199 -3.78 -13.15 -9.76
C HIS A 199 -3.71 -11.90 -8.88
N TYR A 200 -4.65 -11.76 -7.95
CA TYR A 200 -4.66 -10.62 -7.03
C TYR A 200 -3.47 -10.65 -6.06
N PHE A 201 -3.15 -11.83 -5.51
CA PHE A 201 -1.95 -12.01 -4.70
C PHE A 201 -0.68 -11.69 -5.48
N GLU A 202 -0.59 -12.14 -6.73
CA GLU A 202 0.56 -11.83 -7.58
C GLU A 202 0.70 -10.32 -7.81
N ARG A 203 -0.40 -9.60 -8.07
CA ARG A 203 -0.36 -8.12 -8.17
C ARG A 203 0.06 -7.46 -6.86
N THR A 204 -0.44 -7.90 -5.70
CA THR A 204 -0.01 -7.35 -4.40
C THR A 204 1.48 -7.59 -4.14
N ARG A 205 2.00 -8.76 -4.56
CA ARG A 205 3.41 -9.14 -4.45
C ARG A 205 4.29 -8.28 -5.34
N LEU A 206 3.90 -8.08 -6.61
CA LEU A 206 4.63 -7.26 -7.57
C LEU A 206 4.60 -5.79 -7.19
N PHE A 207 3.45 -5.27 -6.75
CA PHE A 207 3.33 -3.91 -6.24
C PHE A 207 4.25 -3.67 -5.04
N PHE A 208 4.35 -4.65 -4.12
CA PHE A 208 5.27 -4.54 -2.98
C PHE A 208 6.75 -4.50 -3.42
N ILE A 209 7.16 -5.25 -4.45
CA ILE A 209 8.52 -5.15 -5.04
C ILE A 209 8.75 -3.74 -5.58
N ILE A 210 7.78 -3.22 -6.32
CA ILE A 210 7.87 -1.89 -6.92
C ILE A 210 7.97 -0.83 -5.81
N ALA A 211 7.16 -0.94 -4.74
CA ALA A 211 7.22 -0.05 -3.58
C ALA A 211 8.56 -0.11 -2.82
N LEU A 212 9.16 -1.30 -2.68
CA LEU A 212 10.53 -1.42 -2.18
C LEU A 212 11.54 -0.76 -3.11
N GLY A 213 11.35 -0.87 -4.42
CA GLY A 213 12.15 -0.17 -5.43
C GLY A 213 12.12 1.34 -5.24
N GLU A 214 10.95 1.91 -4.90
CA GLU A 214 10.83 3.32 -4.55
C GLU A 214 11.63 3.66 -3.29
N THR A 215 11.56 2.85 -2.23
CA THR A 215 12.40 3.04 -1.02
C THR A 215 13.90 3.03 -1.37
N VAL A 216 14.33 2.12 -2.24
CA VAL A 216 15.73 2.08 -2.74
C VAL A 216 16.06 3.33 -3.55
N LEU A 217 15.15 3.82 -4.40
CA LEU A 217 15.35 5.03 -5.19
C LEU A 217 15.47 6.27 -4.29
N THR A 218 14.55 6.46 -3.35
CA THR A 218 14.58 7.58 -2.39
C THR A 218 15.87 7.56 -1.58
N THR A 219 16.27 6.40 -1.06
CA THR A 219 17.52 6.22 -0.32
C THR A 219 18.75 6.53 -1.18
N GLY A 220 18.77 6.03 -2.42
CA GLY A 220 19.85 6.30 -3.37
C GLY A 220 19.97 7.78 -3.75
N LEU A 221 18.83 8.46 -3.93
CA LEU A 221 18.78 9.91 -4.17
C LEU A 221 19.31 10.68 -2.96
N ALA A 222 18.92 10.30 -1.75
CA ALA A 222 19.42 10.91 -0.52
C ALA A 222 20.96 10.79 -0.42
N ILE A 223 21.52 9.61 -0.73
CA ILE A 223 22.98 9.40 -0.78
C ILE A 223 23.61 10.28 -1.87
N SER A 224 22.97 10.40 -3.04
CA SER A 224 23.52 11.15 -4.17
C SER A 224 23.57 12.66 -3.95
N HIS A 225 22.66 13.20 -3.13
CA HIS A 225 22.62 14.62 -2.78
C HIS A 225 23.46 14.95 -1.55
N ALA A 226 23.81 13.96 -0.73
CA ALA A 226 24.63 14.14 0.46
C ALA A 226 26.14 14.26 0.12
N PRO A 227 26.93 14.98 0.93
CA PRO A 227 28.39 14.97 0.81
C PRO A 227 28.96 13.56 0.90
N LEU A 228 29.97 13.27 0.07
CA LEU A 228 30.64 11.97 0.04
C LEU A 228 31.58 11.82 1.24
N GLU A 229 31.01 11.42 2.37
CA GLU A 229 31.72 11.19 3.62
C GLU A 229 31.58 9.72 4.07
N PRO A 230 32.54 9.17 4.83
CA PRO A 230 32.45 7.79 5.32
C PRO A 230 31.17 7.51 6.12
N MET A 231 30.68 8.50 6.88
CA MET A 231 29.45 8.36 7.66
C MET A 231 28.21 8.28 6.77
N THR A 232 28.12 9.10 5.72
CA THR A 232 27.05 9.03 4.71
C THR A 232 27.00 7.65 4.06
N LEU A 233 28.16 7.10 3.66
CA LEU A 233 28.25 5.76 3.07
C LEU A 233 27.83 4.67 4.07
N PHE A 234 28.24 4.80 5.33
CA PHE A 234 27.86 3.87 6.39
C PHE A 234 26.34 3.87 6.62
N VAL A 235 25.73 5.03 6.84
CA VAL A 235 24.28 5.15 7.06
C VAL A 235 23.50 4.73 5.82
N GLY A 236 23.93 5.12 4.62
CA GLY A 236 23.32 4.66 3.37
C GLY A 236 23.35 3.13 3.25
N THR A 237 24.45 2.49 3.69
CA THR A 237 24.55 1.02 3.76
C THR A 237 23.56 0.44 4.78
N VAL A 238 23.41 1.06 5.94
CA VAL A 238 22.44 0.67 6.98
C VAL A 238 21.00 0.70 6.43
N ALA A 239 20.61 1.80 5.79
CA ALA A 239 19.28 1.99 5.19
C ALA A 239 18.98 0.96 4.08
N LEU A 240 19.91 0.80 3.11
CA LEU A 240 19.76 -0.17 2.02
C LEU A 240 19.73 -1.61 2.53
N THR A 241 20.55 -1.94 3.54
CA THR A 241 20.52 -3.27 4.18
C THR A 241 19.17 -3.49 4.87
N GLY A 242 18.63 -2.49 5.55
CA GLY A 242 17.29 -2.55 6.15
C GLY A 242 16.21 -2.88 5.13
N THR A 243 16.22 -2.18 3.98
CA THR A 243 15.30 -2.42 2.87
C THR A 243 15.43 -3.84 2.31
N ILE A 244 16.65 -4.35 2.12
CA ILE A 244 16.91 -5.74 1.68
C ILE A 244 16.39 -6.76 2.71
N MET A 245 16.54 -6.49 4.01
CA MET A 245 16.05 -7.38 5.05
C MET A 245 14.52 -7.39 5.14
N LEU A 246 13.86 -6.26 4.91
CA LEU A 246 12.39 -6.19 4.82
C LEU A 246 11.86 -6.98 3.62
N TRP A 247 12.55 -6.88 2.46
CA TRP A 247 12.26 -7.73 1.31
C TRP A 247 12.34 -9.21 1.68
N TRP A 248 13.42 -9.62 2.35
CA TRP A 248 13.62 -11.00 2.78
C TRP A 248 12.52 -11.49 3.71
N VAL A 249 12.13 -10.66 4.69
CA VAL A 249 11.06 -10.97 5.66
C VAL A 249 9.69 -11.06 5.00
N TYR A 250 9.39 -10.23 4.00
CA TYR A 250 8.13 -10.29 3.25
C TYR A 250 8.05 -11.58 2.42
N PHE A 251 9.03 -11.80 1.54
CA PHE A 251 8.97 -12.82 0.49
C PHE A 251 9.02 -14.24 1.02
N ARG A 252 9.86 -14.51 2.02
CA ARG A 252 9.92 -15.84 2.64
C ARG A 252 8.59 -16.28 3.25
N ARG A 253 7.81 -15.33 3.76
CA ARG A 253 6.53 -15.63 4.40
C ARG A 253 5.37 -15.64 3.42
N SER A 254 5.37 -14.73 2.43
CA SER A 254 4.32 -14.68 1.41
C SER A 254 4.22 -16.00 0.63
N GLU A 255 5.36 -16.61 0.30
CA GLU A 255 5.39 -17.91 -0.40
C GLU A 255 4.78 -19.04 0.45
N ARG A 256 5.03 -19.05 1.75
CA ARG A 256 4.50 -20.07 2.66
C ARG A 256 2.99 -19.94 2.84
N ILE A 257 2.51 -18.71 2.99
CA ILE A 257 1.08 -18.40 3.11
C ILE A 257 0.35 -18.79 1.82
N ALA A 258 0.90 -18.46 0.65
CA ALA A 258 0.32 -18.84 -0.64
C ALA A 258 0.19 -20.36 -0.80
N ARG A 259 1.19 -21.15 -0.37
CA ARG A 259 1.12 -22.63 -0.42
C ARG A 259 0.04 -23.22 0.49
N GLN A 260 -0.12 -22.70 1.71
CA GLN A 260 -1.13 -23.18 2.67
C GLN A 260 -2.57 -22.83 2.24
N GLN A 261 -2.76 -21.70 1.54
CA GLN A 261 -4.09 -21.29 1.09
C GLN A 261 -4.62 -22.12 -0.09
N LEU A 262 -3.74 -22.62 -0.94
CA LEU A 262 -4.10 -23.52 -2.05
C LEU A 262 -4.60 -24.89 -1.55
N THR A 263 -4.34 -25.25 -0.29
CA THR A 263 -4.65 -26.57 0.27
C THR A 263 -5.94 -26.62 1.08
N ASP A 264 -6.34 -25.55 1.78
CA ASP A 264 -7.37 -25.61 2.83
C ASP A 264 -8.80 -25.16 2.43
N GLY A 265 -9.10 -24.88 1.15
CA GLY A 265 -10.47 -24.55 0.72
C GLY A 265 -11.07 -23.29 1.39
N SER A 266 -10.21 -22.41 1.90
CA SER A 266 -10.56 -21.21 2.65
C SER A 266 -11.24 -20.11 1.80
N ASP A 267 -11.98 -19.19 2.44
CA ASP A 267 -12.61 -18.02 1.78
C ASP A 267 -11.53 -17.09 1.20
N ALA A 268 -11.16 -17.37 -0.06
CA ALA A 268 -10.08 -16.70 -0.77
C ALA A 268 -10.31 -15.19 -0.89
N VAL A 269 -11.57 -14.74 -1.02
CA VAL A 269 -11.92 -13.31 -1.09
C VAL A 269 -11.61 -12.63 0.24
N LYS A 270 -12.03 -13.22 1.35
CA LYS A 270 -11.79 -12.67 2.70
C LYS A 270 -10.30 -12.57 2.98
N ILE A 271 -9.54 -13.60 2.64
CA ILE A 271 -8.09 -13.64 2.87
C ILE A 271 -7.37 -12.62 1.98
N SER A 272 -7.66 -12.54 0.69
CA SER A 272 -7.03 -11.56 -0.20
C SER A 272 -7.34 -10.13 0.22
N ARG A 273 -8.53 -9.88 0.77
CA ARG A 273 -8.87 -8.59 1.37
C ARG A 273 -8.01 -8.27 2.60
N TYR A 274 -7.75 -9.25 3.47
CA TYR A 274 -6.83 -9.05 4.59
C TYR A 274 -5.39 -8.84 4.14
N ALA A 275 -4.95 -9.54 3.09
CA ALA A 275 -3.63 -9.30 2.50
C ALA A 275 -3.50 -7.87 1.97
N LEU A 276 -4.55 -7.34 1.32
CA LEU A 276 -4.58 -5.95 0.88
C LEU A 276 -4.46 -4.98 2.06
N TYR A 277 -5.20 -5.20 3.16
CA TYR A 277 -5.12 -4.32 4.33
C TYR A 277 -3.75 -4.35 4.99
N ALA A 278 -3.14 -5.54 5.06
CA ALA A 278 -1.78 -5.67 5.55
C ALA A 278 -0.80 -4.95 4.61
N LEU A 279 -0.96 -5.09 3.29
CA LEU A 279 -0.14 -4.40 2.31
C LEU A 279 -0.23 -2.88 2.45
N MET A 280 -1.44 -2.35 2.66
CA MET A 280 -1.64 -0.93 2.93
C MET A 280 -0.80 -0.48 4.13
N VAL A 281 -0.92 -1.14 5.27
CA VAL A 281 -0.16 -0.73 6.46
C VAL A 281 1.36 -0.95 6.29
N MET A 282 1.78 -2.02 5.59
CA MET A 282 3.19 -2.27 5.28
C MET A 282 3.79 -1.17 4.38
N VAL A 283 3.08 -0.73 3.35
CA VAL A 283 3.54 0.32 2.44
C VAL A 283 3.57 1.69 3.13
N ALA A 284 2.62 1.99 4.02
CA ALA A 284 2.72 3.16 4.89
C ALA A 284 3.97 3.10 5.80
N GLY A 285 4.32 1.90 6.27
CA GLY A 285 5.57 1.67 7.00
C GLY A 285 6.81 1.91 6.15
N LEU A 286 6.83 1.45 4.90
CA LEU A 286 7.92 1.71 3.95
C LEU A 286 8.09 3.20 3.62
N LEU A 287 6.98 3.94 3.49
CA LEU A 287 7.01 5.39 3.33
C LEU A 287 7.70 6.05 4.54
N ALA A 288 7.31 5.68 5.77
CA ALA A 288 7.94 6.20 6.97
C ALA A 288 9.43 5.84 7.08
N ILE A 289 9.81 4.61 6.68
CA ILE A 289 11.21 4.18 6.59
C ILE A 289 11.97 5.04 5.59
N ALA A 290 11.45 5.26 4.39
CA ALA A 290 12.11 6.06 3.35
C ALA A 290 12.40 7.49 3.84
N VAL A 291 11.42 8.13 4.48
CA VAL A 291 11.60 9.49 5.06
C VAL A 291 12.60 9.48 6.22
N GLY A 292 12.53 8.46 7.09
CA GLY A 292 13.49 8.30 8.18
C GLY A 292 14.91 8.12 7.68
N ASP A 293 15.13 7.23 6.71
CA ASP A 293 16.43 6.96 6.11
C ASP A 293 17.01 8.22 5.44
N GLU A 294 16.20 8.98 4.70
CA GLU A 294 16.62 10.24 4.08
C GLU A 294 17.11 11.26 5.12
N LEU A 295 16.40 11.41 6.25
CA LEU A 295 16.80 12.30 7.34
C LEU A 295 18.14 11.89 7.97
N VAL A 296 18.35 10.59 8.20
CA VAL A 296 19.60 10.09 8.78
C VAL A 296 20.75 10.24 7.80
N ILE A 297 20.53 10.01 6.50
CA ILE A 297 21.56 10.17 5.47
C ILE A 297 21.97 11.64 5.33
N ALA A 298 21.02 12.57 5.37
CA ALA A 298 21.29 13.99 5.27
C ALA A 298 22.09 14.52 6.48
N HIS A 299 21.80 14.01 7.69
CA HIS A 299 22.33 14.56 8.94
C HIS A 299 22.70 13.48 9.98
N PRO A 300 23.65 12.57 9.69
CA PRO A 300 23.87 11.36 10.49
C PRO A 300 24.29 11.62 11.94
N ASP A 301 25.07 12.67 12.19
CA ASP A 301 25.60 13.00 13.52
C ASP A 301 24.67 13.89 14.35
N ARG A 302 23.54 14.34 13.78
CA ARG A 302 22.58 15.17 14.49
C ARG A 302 21.94 14.36 15.61
N ALA A 303 21.72 15.01 16.76
CA ALA A 303 20.92 14.42 17.84
C ALA A 303 19.52 14.10 17.34
N THR A 304 18.99 12.93 17.71
CA THR A 304 17.65 12.54 17.28
C THR A 304 16.57 13.45 17.89
N ASP A 305 15.45 13.54 17.20
CA ASP A 305 14.23 14.14 17.72
C ASP A 305 13.08 13.12 17.69
N LEU A 306 11.97 13.48 18.33
CA LEU A 306 10.81 12.60 18.45
C LEU A 306 10.24 12.23 17.08
N SER A 307 10.18 13.17 16.14
CA SER A 307 9.69 12.98 14.77
C SER A 307 10.52 11.96 14.01
N THR A 308 11.84 12.11 13.99
CA THR A 308 12.71 11.22 13.22
C THR A 308 12.75 9.82 13.82
N ASN A 309 12.80 9.70 15.16
CA ASN A 309 12.70 8.37 15.79
C ASN A 309 11.31 7.74 15.57
N ALA A 310 10.23 8.52 15.59
CA ALA A 310 8.91 8.01 15.26
C ALA A 310 8.85 7.44 13.84
N LEU A 311 9.57 8.01 12.87
CA LEU A 311 9.67 7.48 11.51
C LEU A 311 10.55 6.22 11.44
N LEU A 312 11.79 6.30 11.96
CA LEU A 312 12.78 5.21 11.92
C LEU A 312 12.30 3.93 12.61
N PHE A 313 11.59 4.06 13.73
CA PHE A 313 11.08 2.92 14.49
C PHE A 313 9.61 2.63 14.20
N GLY A 314 8.80 3.65 13.91
CA GLY A 314 7.39 3.49 13.59
C GLY A 314 7.15 2.83 12.24
N GLY A 315 7.99 3.09 11.24
CA GLY A 315 7.88 2.43 9.93
C GLY A 315 8.05 0.90 10.02
N PRO A 316 9.15 0.38 10.59
CA PRO A 316 9.31 -1.06 10.84
C PRO A 316 8.25 -1.62 11.80
N LEU A 317 7.77 -0.83 12.76
CA LEU A 317 6.71 -1.23 13.68
C LEU A 317 5.39 -1.47 12.93
N LEU A 318 4.98 -0.53 12.07
CA LEU A 318 3.81 -0.67 11.20
C LEU A 318 3.94 -1.90 10.29
N PHE A 319 5.12 -2.06 9.68
CA PHE A 319 5.41 -3.20 8.83
C PHE A 319 5.24 -4.54 9.56
N PHE A 320 5.87 -4.70 10.73
CA PHE A 320 5.78 -5.93 11.50
C PHE A 320 4.39 -6.14 12.11
N ALA A 321 3.70 -5.09 12.54
CA ALA A 321 2.33 -5.17 13.06
C ALA A 321 1.37 -5.68 11.99
N ALA A 322 1.43 -5.11 10.78
CA ALA A 322 0.61 -5.49 9.64
C ALA A 322 0.85 -6.95 9.23
N GLN A 323 2.12 -7.35 9.08
CA GLN A 323 2.47 -8.71 8.70
C GLN A 323 2.07 -9.73 9.79
N SER A 324 2.26 -9.38 11.06
CA SER A 324 1.87 -10.21 12.21
C SER A 324 0.37 -10.40 12.29
N TRP A 325 -0.40 -9.34 12.09
CA TRP A 325 -1.86 -9.40 12.05
C TRP A 325 -2.33 -10.28 10.90
N TYR A 326 -1.80 -10.09 9.69
CA TYR A 326 -2.16 -10.91 8.53
C TYR A 326 -1.88 -12.39 8.78
N MET A 327 -0.71 -12.72 9.32
CA MET A 327 -0.36 -14.10 9.63
C MET A 327 -1.31 -14.73 10.66
N ARG A 328 -1.66 -13.99 11.72
CA ARG A 328 -2.57 -14.49 12.74
C ARG A 328 -3.95 -14.82 12.16
N VAL A 329 -4.43 -13.99 11.25
CA VAL A 329 -5.76 -14.14 10.64
C VAL A 329 -5.78 -15.15 9.49
N ALA A 330 -4.70 -15.22 8.69
CA ALA A 330 -4.63 -16.07 7.51
C ALA A 330 -4.20 -17.51 7.82
N ILE A 331 -3.30 -17.71 8.77
CA ILE A 331 -2.69 -19.02 9.05
C ILE A 331 -2.68 -19.39 10.55
N GLY A 332 -3.28 -18.56 11.42
CA GLY A 332 -3.37 -18.85 12.86
C GLY A 332 -2.05 -18.75 13.62
N GLU A 333 -0.97 -18.31 12.98
CA GLU A 333 0.37 -18.29 13.58
C GLU A 333 0.87 -16.88 13.91
N LEU A 334 1.53 -16.75 15.06
CA LEU A 334 2.28 -15.55 15.44
C LEU A 334 3.66 -15.93 16.02
N PRO A 335 4.76 -15.81 15.26
CA PRO A 335 6.10 -16.05 15.75
C PRO A 335 6.44 -15.13 16.94
N PRO A 336 7.01 -15.64 18.04
CA PRO A 336 7.44 -14.83 19.18
C PRO A 336 8.49 -13.76 18.83
N SER A 337 9.22 -13.91 17.71
CA SER A 337 10.12 -12.86 17.20
C SER A 337 9.36 -11.55 16.91
N ARG A 338 8.08 -11.61 16.56
CA ARG A 338 7.28 -10.43 16.19
C ARG A 338 6.93 -9.53 17.37
N PRO A 339 6.25 -9.99 18.44
CA PRO A 339 5.99 -9.15 19.59
C PRO A 339 7.30 -8.67 20.24
N ALA A 340 8.34 -9.50 20.29
CA ALA A 340 9.65 -9.09 20.80
C ALA A 340 10.26 -7.95 19.98
N ALA A 341 10.21 -8.03 18.64
CA ALA A 341 10.68 -6.97 17.76
C ALA A 341 9.87 -5.68 17.92
N MET A 342 8.54 -5.77 18.00
CA MET A 342 7.69 -4.58 18.20
C MET A 342 7.99 -3.88 19.54
N ILE A 343 8.17 -4.66 20.62
CA ILE A 343 8.58 -4.10 21.92
C ILE A 343 9.98 -3.48 21.81
N ALA A 344 10.93 -4.16 21.17
CA ALA A 344 12.29 -3.65 20.99
C ALA A 344 12.31 -2.34 20.20
N LEU A 345 11.51 -2.20 19.13
CA LEU A 345 11.40 -0.96 18.36
C LEU A 345 10.88 0.21 19.22
N VAL A 346 9.87 -0.02 20.05
CA VAL A 346 9.32 1.01 20.96
C VAL A 346 10.35 1.41 22.01
N VAL A 347 11.00 0.42 22.64
CA VAL A 347 12.01 0.67 23.67
C VAL A 347 13.23 1.39 23.09
N LEU A 348 13.73 0.94 21.94
CA LEU A 348 14.88 1.58 21.29
C LEU A 348 14.53 2.97 20.79
N GLY A 349 13.36 3.19 20.20
CA GLY A 349 12.94 4.52 19.76
C GLY A 349 12.91 5.57 20.89
N ALA A 350 12.55 5.15 22.11
CA ALA A 350 12.66 5.99 23.29
C ALA A 350 14.11 6.11 23.80
N ALA A 351 14.86 5.01 23.84
CA ALA A 351 16.22 4.96 24.37
C ALA A 351 17.25 5.69 23.49
N THR A 352 17.00 5.83 22.19
CA THR A 352 17.90 6.50 21.24
C THR A 352 17.65 7.99 21.13
N LEU A 353 16.63 8.55 21.79
CA LEU A 353 16.36 10.01 21.82
C LEU A 353 17.59 10.88 22.13
N PRO A 354 18.46 10.55 23.11
CA PRO A 354 19.65 11.34 23.39
C PRO A 354 20.85 11.02 22.47
N LEU A 355 20.72 10.06 21.55
CA LEU A 355 21.82 9.60 20.70
C LEU A 355 21.82 10.28 19.32
N PRO A 356 22.92 10.16 18.56
CA PRO A 356 22.94 10.55 17.16
C PRO A 356 22.02 9.71 16.28
N LEU A 357 21.56 10.27 15.16
CA LEU A 357 20.66 9.62 14.21
C LEU A 357 21.22 8.31 13.65
N TYR A 358 22.53 8.22 13.36
CA TYR A 358 23.12 6.97 12.90
C TYR A 358 22.95 5.81 13.91
N ALA A 359 22.98 6.10 15.22
CA ALA A 359 22.84 5.09 16.26
C ALA A 359 21.40 4.57 16.34
N ALA A 360 20.41 5.47 16.16
CA ALA A 360 19.01 5.11 16.04
C ALA A 360 18.76 4.22 14.81
N ALA A 361 19.30 4.59 13.65
CA ALA A 361 19.19 3.81 12.41
C ALA A 361 19.80 2.41 12.55
N VAL A 362 20.99 2.30 13.15
CA VAL A 362 21.60 1.00 13.47
C VAL A 362 20.72 0.19 14.42
N GLY A 363 20.14 0.82 15.44
CA GLY A 363 19.21 0.17 16.36
C GLY A 363 17.99 -0.42 15.64
N ALA A 364 17.36 0.34 14.74
CA ALA A 364 16.25 -0.13 13.92
C ALA A 364 16.67 -1.30 13.02
N LEU A 365 17.81 -1.18 12.33
CA LEU A 365 18.35 -2.25 11.48
C LEU A 365 18.60 -3.54 12.27
N LEU A 366 19.18 -3.46 13.47
CA LEU A 366 19.45 -4.64 14.29
C LEU A 366 18.17 -5.41 14.64
N VAL A 367 17.07 -4.70 14.90
CA VAL A 367 15.77 -5.35 15.15
C VAL A 367 15.25 -6.02 13.87
N ILE A 368 15.32 -5.33 12.72
CA ILE A 368 14.89 -5.89 11.43
C ILE A 368 15.72 -7.14 11.09
N ALA A 369 17.04 -7.07 11.25
CA ALA A 369 17.96 -8.17 11.01
C ALA A 369 17.70 -9.36 11.95
N ALA A 370 17.42 -9.11 13.23
CA ALA A 370 17.07 -10.16 14.18
C ALA A 370 15.80 -10.92 13.75
N VAL A 371 14.78 -10.22 13.26
CA VAL A 371 13.57 -10.86 12.71
C VAL A 371 13.91 -11.66 11.45
N ALA A 372 14.67 -11.09 10.52
CA ALA A 372 15.06 -11.75 9.27
C ALA A 372 15.85 -13.06 9.53
N ILE A 373 16.79 -13.02 10.48
CA ILE A 373 17.58 -14.19 10.91
C ILE A 373 16.69 -15.23 11.60
N ALA A 374 15.80 -14.80 12.50
CA ALA A 374 14.88 -15.70 13.19
C ALA A 374 13.95 -16.43 12.22
N ASP A 375 13.43 -15.72 11.21
CA ASP A 375 12.58 -16.30 10.16
C ASP A 375 13.41 -17.26 9.28
N GLY A 376 14.67 -16.94 8.98
CA GLY A 376 15.61 -17.81 8.25
C GLY A 376 15.92 -19.13 8.97
N ARG A 377 16.18 -19.07 10.29
CA ARG A 377 16.45 -20.26 11.11
C ARG A 377 15.25 -21.20 11.19
N ARG A 378 14.04 -20.66 11.33
CA ARG A 378 12.80 -21.45 11.36
C ARG A 378 12.56 -22.21 10.06
N ALA A 379 12.77 -21.54 8.92
CA ALA A 379 12.62 -22.18 7.62
C ALA A 379 13.60 -23.37 7.46
N ALA A 380 14.86 -23.22 7.91
CA ALA A 380 15.84 -24.31 7.86
C ALA A 380 15.45 -25.51 8.76
N SER A 381 14.84 -25.26 9.92
CA SER A 381 14.33 -26.34 10.79
C SER A 381 13.12 -27.07 10.20
N GLU A 382 12.25 -26.38 9.47
CA GLU A 382 11.07 -27.00 8.82
C GLU A 382 11.51 -27.96 7.69
N VAL A 383 12.55 -27.61 6.93
CA VAL A 383 13.08 -28.45 5.83
C VAL A 383 13.82 -29.69 6.35
N SER A 384 14.53 -29.58 7.48
CA SER A 384 15.26 -30.71 8.07
C SER A 384 14.36 -31.69 8.83
N GLY A 385 13.11 -31.30 9.15
CA GLY A 385 12.15 -32.11 9.90
C GLY A 385 11.13 -32.89 9.06
N SER A 386 11.09 -32.73 7.73
CA SER A 386 10.19 -33.54 6.89
C SER A 386 10.81 -34.92 6.61
N PRO A 387 10.14 -36.04 6.95
CA PRO A 387 10.59 -37.35 6.48
C PRO A 387 10.54 -37.35 4.94
N GLY A 388 11.67 -37.71 4.33
CA GLY A 388 11.83 -37.79 2.88
C GLY A 388 11.08 -38.95 2.24
#